data_AF-A0A0A9YZG2-F1
#
_entry.id   AF-A0A0A9YZG2-F1
#
_cell.length_a   1.000
_cell.length_b   1.000
_cell.length_c   1.000
_cell.angle_alpha   90.00
_cell.angle_beta   90.00
_cell.angle_gamma   90.00
#
_symmetry.space_group_name_H-M   'P 1'
#
loop_
_entity.id
_entity.type
_entity.pdbx_description
1 polymer ?
#
loop_
_entity_poly.entity_id
_entity_poly.type
_entity_poly.pdbx_seq_one_letter_code
_entity_poly.pdbx_strand_id
1 'polypeptide(L)'
;MARAPAFQLKSAEQGGEILRWIDENVRELRKVFESTSKHAKLLRVVPFLVGRTLFLRLEASTGDAMGMNMVTKGSLEVANFVCKQFSVDLVTVSGNLCVDKKASFMNWIRGRGKYVVAECVLAESVVHRVLHTTPHSMERVHVAKNYIGSSVAGTVGGNNAHAANVVAAFFLATGQDMAQVVESSHCLTQIQRLTSTVDRKGTTDSLYCSVTLPCIEVGTVGGGTGLAPQNACIQMILQQYRNAGANGQLSDSQILASVLAATVLAGEVNLIAALSSNELVSAHMQLNRGTTS
;
A
#
# COMPACT_ATOMS: atom_id res chain seq x y z
N MET A 1 5.62 5.94 -6.33
CA MET A 1 6.41 6.47 -5.19
C MET A 1 6.20 7.99 -5.09
N ALA A 2 6.45 8.62 -3.93
CA ALA A 2 6.27 10.06 -3.75
C ALA A 2 7.26 10.65 -2.72
N ARG A 3 7.71 11.91 -2.95
CA ARG A 3 8.46 12.76 -2.01
C ARG A 3 7.87 14.17 -2.06
N ALA A 4 8.03 14.97 -1.01
CA ALA A 4 7.43 16.30 -0.91
C ALA A 4 8.41 17.32 -0.28
N PRO A 5 9.20 18.06 -1.08
CA PRO A 5 9.91 19.25 -0.62
C PRO A 5 8.97 20.31 -0.03
N ALA A 6 9.51 21.12 0.89
CA ALA A 6 8.83 22.24 1.53
C ALA A 6 9.67 23.52 1.40
N PHE A 7 9.02 24.63 1.06
CA PHE A 7 9.63 25.92 0.74
C PHE A 7 9.11 27.01 1.68
N GLN A 8 10.01 27.90 2.11
CA GLN A 8 9.67 29.09 2.87
C GLN A 8 9.43 30.24 1.89
N LEU A 9 8.21 30.79 1.91
CA LEU A 9 7.80 31.92 1.09
C LEU A 9 7.85 33.23 1.88
N LYS A 10 7.84 34.36 1.17
CA LYS A 10 7.72 35.71 1.75
C LYS A 10 6.30 35.96 2.24
N SER A 11 5.29 35.57 1.44
CA SER A 11 3.87 35.76 1.73
C SER A 11 3.02 34.59 1.18
N ALA A 12 1.75 34.52 1.57
CA ALA A 12 0.78 33.60 0.97
C ALA A 12 0.43 33.99 -0.49
N GLU A 13 0.55 35.27 -0.82
CA GLU A 13 0.35 35.82 -2.18
C GLU A 13 1.41 35.29 -3.16
N GLN A 14 2.69 35.31 -2.77
CA GLN A 14 3.78 34.64 -3.52
C GLN A 14 3.49 33.14 -3.67
N GLY A 15 2.83 32.52 -2.68
CA GLY A 15 2.32 31.16 -2.80
C GLY A 15 1.30 31.01 -3.92
N GLY A 16 0.31 31.91 -3.99
CA GLY A 16 -0.68 31.95 -5.06
C GLY A 16 -0.08 32.16 -6.46
N GLU A 17 0.98 32.94 -6.59
CA GLU A 17 1.74 33.10 -7.84
C GLU A 17 2.42 31.79 -8.25
N ILE A 18 3.16 31.17 -7.33
CA ILE A 18 3.87 29.91 -7.57
C ILE A 18 2.88 28.78 -7.89
N LEU A 19 1.71 28.74 -7.24
CA LEU A 19 0.65 27.76 -7.53
C LEU A 19 0.15 27.85 -8.98
N ARG A 20 -0.14 29.06 -9.49
CA ARG A 20 -0.58 29.26 -10.87
C ARG A 20 0.49 28.84 -11.87
N TRP A 21 1.72 29.31 -11.66
CA TRP A 21 2.84 28.97 -12.52
C TRP A 21 3.16 27.47 -12.53
N ILE A 22 3.02 26.76 -11.39
CA ILE A 22 3.23 25.31 -11.32
C ILE A 22 2.26 24.57 -12.26
N ASP A 23 0.99 24.96 -12.30
CA ASP A 23 -0.04 24.33 -13.14
C ASP A 23 0.24 24.54 -14.65
N GLU A 24 0.60 25.76 -15.02
CA GLU A 24 1.04 26.11 -16.38
C GLU A 24 2.32 25.36 -16.80
N ASN A 25 3.24 25.11 -15.85
CA ASN A 25 4.59 24.62 -16.12
C ASN A 25 4.84 23.15 -15.72
N VAL A 26 3.79 22.34 -15.44
CA VAL A 26 3.91 20.89 -15.13
C VAL A 26 4.77 20.14 -16.15
N ARG A 27 4.73 20.53 -17.44
CA ARG A 27 5.57 19.94 -18.50
C ARG A 27 7.06 20.22 -18.31
N GLU A 28 7.44 21.38 -17.79
CA GLU A 28 8.84 21.72 -17.55
C GLU A 28 9.35 21.06 -16.27
N LEU A 29 8.56 21.11 -15.19
CA LEU A 29 8.84 20.40 -13.94
C LEU A 29 9.04 18.89 -14.17
N ARG A 30 8.30 18.30 -15.11
CA ARG A 30 8.49 16.94 -15.60
C ARG A 30 9.85 16.72 -16.28
N LYS A 31 10.28 17.58 -17.20
CA LYS A 31 11.62 17.48 -17.83
C LYS A 31 12.72 17.54 -16.78
N VAL A 32 12.65 18.51 -15.87
CA VAL A 32 13.61 18.71 -14.77
C VAL A 32 13.69 17.46 -13.90
N PHE A 33 12.55 16.92 -13.46
CA PHE A 33 12.49 15.68 -12.66
C PHE A 33 13.07 14.46 -13.39
N GLU A 34 12.63 14.21 -14.63
CA GLU A 34 12.99 13.02 -15.40
C GLU A 34 14.43 13.05 -15.95
N SER A 35 15.05 14.22 -16.05
CA SER A 35 16.49 14.37 -16.35
C SER A 35 17.38 13.59 -15.37
N THR A 36 16.90 13.39 -14.13
CA THR A 36 17.70 12.80 -13.06
C THR A 36 17.83 11.27 -13.12
N SER A 37 16.94 10.58 -13.86
CA SER A 37 16.92 9.10 -13.99
C SER A 37 16.04 8.63 -15.15
N LYS A 38 16.57 7.76 -16.02
CA LYS A 38 15.81 7.12 -17.11
C LYS A 38 14.62 6.24 -16.65
N HIS A 39 14.64 5.80 -15.39
CA HIS A 39 13.59 4.97 -14.78
C HIS A 39 12.55 5.77 -13.98
N ALA A 40 12.78 7.06 -13.76
CA ALA A 40 11.83 7.94 -13.11
C ALA A 40 10.88 8.53 -14.15
N LYS A 41 9.57 8.45 -13.91
CA LYS A 41 8.55 9.20 -14.66
C LYS A 41 7.65 9.95 -13.70
N LEU A 42 7.60 11.28 -13.84
CA LEU A 42 6.77 12.12 -12.98
C LEU A 42 5.31 11.87 -13.38
N LEU A 43 4.46 11.45 -12.45
CA LEU A 43 3.05 11.21 -12.74
C LEU A 43 2.24 12.48 -12.47
N ARG A 44 2.39 13.05 -11.27
CA ARG A 44 1.67 14.26 -10.84
C ARG A 44 2.56 15.20 -10.03
N VAL A 45 2.24 16.49 -10.13
CA VAL A 45 2.73 17.56 -9.27
C VAL A 45 1.55 18.01 -8.41
N VAL A 46 1.68 17.98 -7.08
CA VAL A 46 0.56 18.23 -6.16
C VAL A 46 1.00 19.22 -5.08
N PRO A 47 0.74 20.52 -5.25
CA PRO A 47 1.13 21.53 -4.29
C PRO A 47 0.13 21.63 -3.12
N PHE A 48 0.63 22.04 -1.95
CA PHE A 48 -0.16 22.38 -0.77
C PHE A 48 0.40 23.66 -0.14
N LEU A 49 -0.38 24.74 -0.14
CA LEU A 49 0.00 26.01 0.49
C LEU A 49 -0.62 26.12 1.88
N VAL A 50 0.21 26.31 2.90
CA VAL A 50 -0.19 26.47 4.30
C VAL A 50 0.42 27.76 4.83
N GLY A 51 -0.37 28.84 4.83
CA GLY A 51 0.13 30.18 5.15
C GLY A 51 1.24 30.61 4.18
N ARG A 52 2.45 30.80 4.72
CA ARG A 52 3.66 31.13 3.94
C ARG A 52 4.60 29.93 3.69
N THR A 53 4.11 28.70 3.84
CA THR A 53 4.87 27.48 3.56
C THR A 53 4.20 26.72 2.42
N LEU A 54 4.94 26.49 1.33
CA LEU A 54 4.49 25.66 0.21
C LEU A 54 5.12 24.27 0.34
N PHE A 55 4.34 23.22 0.19
CA PHE A 55 4.82 21.86 -0.01
C PHE A 55 4.50 21.42 -1.44
N LEU A 56 5.39 20.65 -2.07
CA LEU A 56 5.20 20.17 -3.44
C LEU A 56 5.35 18.65 -3.50
N ARG A 57 4.25 17.91 -3.34
CA ARG A 57 4.26 16.43 -3.41
C ARG A 57 4.41 16.02 -4.88
N LEU A 58 5.53 15.39 -5.19
CA LEU A 58 5.89 14.89 -6.51
C LEU A 58 5.65 13.38 -6.53
N GLU A 59 4.61 12.95 -7.26
CA GLU A 59 4.19 11.56 -7.39
C GLU A 59 4.80 10.98 -8.68
N ALA A 60 5.54 9.88 -8.61
CA ALA A 60 6.31 9.33 -9.74
C ALA A 60 6.31 7.78 -9.79
N SER A 61 6.43 7.20 -10.99
CA SER A 61 6.81 5.80 -11.17
C SER A 61 8.34 5.67 -11.28
N THR A 62 8.85 4.48 -10.94
CA THR A 62 10.27 4.24 -10.61
C THR A 62 10.81 2.93 -11.21
N GLY A 63 10.11 2.35 -12.18
CA GLY A 63 10.31 0.98 -12.61
C GLY A 63 10.14 -0.01 -11.44
N ASP A 64 11.00 -1.02 -11.40
CA ASP A 64 10.96 -2.08 -10.38
C ASP A 64 11.75 -1.80 -9.10
N ALA A 65 12.30 -0.59 -8.96
CA ALA A 65 12.74 -0.10 -7.66
C ALA A 65 11.55 0.48 -6.87
N MET A 66 11.51 0.24 -5.56
CA MET A 66 10.65 1.00 -4.63
C MET A 66 10.90 2.52 -4.79
N GLY A 67 12.17 2.88 -5.01
CA GLY A 67 12.54 4.10 -5.73
C GLY A 67 12.65 5.38 -4.88
N MET A 68 12.66 5.28 -3.55
CA MET A 68 12.74 6.45 -2.66
C MET A 68 13.91 7.39 -2.99
N ASN A 69 15.11 6.86 -3.24
CA ASN A 69 16.30 7.65 -3.61
C ASN A 69 16.12 8.33 -4.97
N MET A 70 15.50 7.63 -5.93
CA MET A 70 15.27 8.11 -7.29
C MET A 70 14.28 9.29 -7.30
N VAL A 71 13.16 9.17 -6.59
CA VAL A 71 12.17 10.26 -6.45
C VAL A 71 12.74 11.41 -5.62
N THR A 72 13.55 11.13 -4.60
CA THR A 72 14.17 12.20 -3.79
C THR A 72 15.19 13.01 -4.61
N LYS A 73 15.98 12.37 -5.49
CA LYS A 73 16.86 13.08 -6.43
C LYS A 73 16.08 13.96 -7.41
N GLY A 74 15.05 13.42 -8.07
CA GLY A 74 14.19 14.18 -8.98
C GLY A 74 13.47 15.33 -8.28
N SER A 75 13.03 15.12 -7.03
CA SER A 75 12.35 16.14 -6.22
C SER A 75 13.29 17.26 -5.76
N LEU A 76 14.55 16.94 -5.46
CA LEU A 76 15.55 17.95 -5.14
C LEU A 76 15.87 18.84 -6.35
N GLU A 77 15.97 18.27 -7.55
CA GLU A 77 16.27 19.07 -8.75
C GLU A 77 15.08 19.97 -9.14
N VAL A 78 13.84 19.46 -9.05
CA VAL A 78 12.63 20.29 -9.17
C VAL A 78 12.60 21.39 -8.11
N ALA A 79 12.96 21.09 -6.86
CA ALA A 79 13.02 22.08 -5.80
C ALA A 79 14.07 23.17 -6.09
N ASN A 80 15.27 22.78 -6.51
CA ASN A 80 16.34 23.71 -6.90
C ASN A 80 15.91 24.63 -8.05
N PHE A 81 15.16 24.10 -9.03
CA PHE A 81 14.60 24.87 -10.14
C PHE A 81 13.55 25.90 -9.66
N VAL A 82 12.61 25.50 -8.81
CA VAL A 82 11.61 26.41 -8.21
C VAL A 82 12.27 27.49 -7.33
N CYS A 83 13.29 27.14 -6.55
CA CYS A 83 14.04 28.10 -5.72
C CYS A 83 14.71 29.19 -6.58
N LYS A 84 15.33 28.80 -7.70
CA LYS A 84 15.94 29.74 -8.67
C LYS A 84 14.89 30.61 -9.37
N GLN A 85 13.73 30.05 -9.72
CA GLN A 85 12.68 30.77 -10.46
C GLN A 85 11.99 31.87 -9.62
N PHE A 86 11.86 31.68 -8.30
CA PHE A 86 11.09 32.57 -7.43
C PHE A 86 11.87 33.24 -6.29
N SER A 87 13.17 32.92 -6.15
CA SER A 87 14.01 33.36 -5.01
C SER A 87 13.34 33.05 -3.66
N VAL A 88 13.10 31.75 -3.44
CA VAL A 88 12.49 31.15 -2.24
C VAL A 88 13.39 30.05 -1.68
N ASP A 89 13.33 29.82 -0.36
CA ASP A 89 14.23 28.90 0.31
C ASP A 89 13.65 27.48 0.40
N LEU A 90 14.44 26.46 0.04
CA LEU A 90 14.13 25.05 0.31
C LEU A 90 14.41 24.74 1.79
N VAL A 91 13.34 24.61 2.59
CA VAL A 91 13.46 24.26 4.02
C VAL A 91 13.86 22.80 4.20
N THR A 92 13.30 21.90 3.38
CA THR A 92 13.65 20.47 3.37
C THR A 92 13.14 19.79 2.11
N VAL A 93 13.86 18.77 1.62
CA VAL A 93 13.39 17.89 0.54
C VAL A 93 12.25 16.95 0.99
N SER A 94 11.93 16.92 2.29
CA SER A 94 10.97 15.98 2.89
C SER A 94 10.13 16.61 4.00
N GLY A 95 9.24 17.55 3.65
CA GLY A 95 8.29 18.20 4.56
C GLY A 95 7.12 17.30 5.01
N ASN A 96 7.36 16.01 5.25
CA ASN A 96 6.41 15.00 5.69
C ASN A 96 5.10 14.79 4.89
N LEU A 97 4.83 15.53 3.81
CA LEU A 97 3.72 15.26 2.88
C LEU A 97 4.04 14.22 1.78
N CYS A 98 5.07 13.39 1.97
CA CYS A 98 5.28 12.20 1.14
C CYS A 98 4.08 11.25 1.22
N VAL A 99 3.59 10.81 2.38
CA VAL A 99 4.29 10.70 3.69
C VAL A 99 5.24 9.50 3.64
N ASP A 100 6.28 9.42 4.46
CA ASP A 100 7.23 8.28 4.45
C ASP A 100 7.56 7.78 5.86
N LYS A 101 7.29 6.49 6.10
CA LYS A 101 7.42 5.75 7.36
C LYS A 101 6.52 6.27 8.50
N LYS A 102 5.39 6.91 8.19
CA LYS A 102 4.37 7.36 9.16
C LYS A 102 2.95 7.19 8.62
N ALA A 103 2.05 6.62 9.42
CA ALA A 103 0.63 6.47 9.08
C ALA A 103 0.00 7.84 8.72
N SER A 104 -0.78 7.88 7.63
CA SER A 104 -1.35 9.13 7.12
C SER A 104 -2.50 8.96 6.14
N PHE A 105 -3.56 9.76 6.32
CA PHE A 105 -4.65 9.92 5.36
C PHE A 105 -4.18 10.38 3.97
N MET A 106 -3.04 11.08 3.85
CA MET A 106 -2.50 11.49 2.55
C MET A 106 -2.13 10.28 1.68
N ASN A 107 -1.58 9.23 2.29
CA ASN A 107 -1.22 8.00 1.58
C ASN A 107 -2.43 7.05 1.43
N TRP A 108 -3.40 7.11 2.34
CA TRP A 108 -4.69 6.43 2.19
C TRP A 108 -5.48 6.94 0.97
N ILE A 109 -5.70 8.25 0.90
CA ILE A 109 -6.60 8.88 -0.08
C ILE A 109 -5.95 8.98 -1.47
N ARG A 110 -4.66 9.29 -1.56
CA ARG A 110 -3.96 9.49 -2.85
C ARG A 110 -3.08 8.32 -3.29
N GLY A 111 -2.93 7.30 -2.43
CA GLY A 111 -1.95 6.23 -2.59
C GLY A 111 -0.50 6.69 -2.41
N ARG A 112 0.41 5.70 -2.30
CA ARG A 112 1.87 5.88 -2.35
C ARG A 112 2.57 4.54 -2.62
N GLY A 113 3.26 4.42 -3.75
CA GLY A 113 3.88 3.14 -4.14
C GLY A 113 3.03 2.47 -5.22
N LYS A 114 2.50 1.28 -4.94
CA LYS A 114 1.46 0.61 -5.73
C LYS A 114 0.12 0.64 -4.99
N TYR A 115 -0.96 0.85 -5.73
CA TYR A 115 -2.34 0.64 -5.28
C TYR A 115 -2.78 -0.72 -5.80
N VAL A 116 -3.27 -1.61 -4.93
CA VAL A 116 -3.68 -2.97 -5.31
C VAL A 116 -5.00 -3.33 -4.64
N VAL A 117 -5.90 -3.94 -5.42
CA VAL A 117 -7.07 -4.67 -4.92
C VAL A 117 -6.85 -6.15 -5.18
N ALA A 118 -7.17 -7.00 -4.21
CA ALA A 118 -7.29 -8.44 -4.40
C ALA A 118 -8.64 -8.89 -3.85
N GLU A 119 -9.34 -9.75 -4.58
CA GLU A 119 -10.69 -10.21 -4.23
C GLU A 119 -10.92 -11.69 -4.58
N CYS A 120 -11.87 -12.32 -3.90
CA CYS A 120 -12.35 -13.66 -4.22
C CYS A 120 -13.82 -13.82 -3.79
N VAL A 121 -14.48 -14.85 -4.34
CA VAL A 121 -15.77 -15.34 -3.85
C VAL A 121 -15.59 -16.78 -3.37
N LEU A 122 -15.93 -17.04 -2.12
CA LEU A 122 -15.88 -18.35 -1.50
C LEU A 122 -17.28 -18.96 -1.50
N ALA A 123 -17.40 -20.20 -1.99
CA ALA A 123 -18.64 -20.96 -1.87
C ALA A 123 -18.90 -21.35 -0.41
N GLU A 124 -20.17 -21.42 -0.02
CA GLU A 124 -20.62 -21.78 1.34
C GLU A 124 -19.92 -23.05 1.88
N SER A 125 -19.81 -24.06 1.01
CA SER A 125 -19.18 -25.34 1.34
C SER A 125 -17.68 -25.25 1.62
N VAL A 126 -16.98 -24.20 1.15
CA VAL A 126 -15.59 -23.91 1.51
C VAL A 126 -15.53 -23.23 2.88
N VAL A 127 -16.41 -22.24 3.12
CA VAL A 127 -16.49 -21.52 4.40
C VAL A 127 -16.81 -22.49 5.56
N HIS A 128 -17.73 -23.43 5.37
CA HIS A 128 -18.05 -24.44 6.37
C HIS A 128 -16.96 -25.51 6.53
N ARG A 129 -16.37 -26.03 5.43
CA ARG A 129 -15.46 -27.19 5.50
C ARG A 129 -13.99 -26.84 5.78
N VAL A 130 -13.56 -25.61 5.46
CA VAL A 130 -12.16 -25.16 5.54
C VAL A 130 -11.97 -24.02 6.52
N LEU A 131 -12.95 -23.13 6.65
CA LEU A 131 -12.92 -21.99 7.58
C LEU A 131 -13.75 -22.23 8.86
N HIS A 132 -14.37 -23.41 8.99
CA HIS A 132 -15.12 -23.88 10.16
C HIS A 132 -16.14 -22.89 10.74
N THR A 133 -16.75 -22.09 9.85
CA THR A 133 -17.67 -21.00 10.20
C THR A 133 -18.77 -20.84 9.15
N THR A 134 -19.57 -19.77 9.24
CA THR A 134 -20.62 -19.43 8.26
C THR A 134 -20.33 -18.08 7.59
N PRO A 135 -20.81 -17.85 6.35
CA PRO A 135 -20.74 -16.54 5.69
C PRO A 135 -21.28 -15.40 6.56
N HIS A 136 -22.40 -15.62 7.26
CA HIS A 136 -23.04 -14.65 8.15
C HIS A 136 -22.19 -14.34 9.41
N SER A 137 -21.52 -15.35 9.98
CA SER A 137 -20.64 -15.17 11.13
C SER A 137 -19.42 -14.31 10.78
N MET A 138 -18.80 -14.55 9.62
CA MET A 138 -17.66 -13.77 9.14
C MET A 138 -18.05 -12.32 8.81
N GLU A 139 -19.16 -12.11 8.12
CA GLU A 139 -19.73 -10.78 7.82
C GLU A 139 -19.96 -9.97 9.12
N ARG A 140 -20.55 -10.58 10.15
CA ARG A 140 -20.79 -9.91 11.44
C ARG A 140 -19.51 -9.55 12.18
N VAL A 141 -18.53 -10.44 12.23
CA VAL A 141 -17.22 -10.15 12.87
C VAL A 141 -16.48 -9.04 12.12
N HIS A 142 -16.48 -9.09 10.78
CA HIS A 142 -15.89 -8.07 9.92
C HIS A 142 -16.49 -6.68 10.20
N VAL A 143 -17.82 -6.55 10.19
CA VAL A 143 -18.51 -5.26 10.47
C VAL A 143 -18.21 -4.77 11.89
N ALA A 144 -18.29 -5.64 12.90
CA ALA A 144 -18.04 -5.26 14.29
C ALA A 144 -16.59 -4.82 14.55
N LYS A 145 -15.61 -5.52 13.97
CA LYS A 145 -14.17 -5.29 14.20
C LYS A 145 -13.58 -4.26 13.24
N ASN A 146 -13.60 -4.54 11.94
CA ASN A 146 -12.82 -3.83 10.93
C ASN A 146 -13.48 -2.50 10.52
N TYR A 147 -14.80 -2.34 10.73
CA TYR A 147 -15.50 -1.05 10.56
C TYR A 147 -15.78 -0.37 11.91
N ILE A 148 -16.67 -0.92 12.73
CA ILE A 148 -17.14 -0.25 13.95
C ILE A 148 -15.98 -0.06 14.95
N GLY A 149 -15.24 -1.13 15.24
CA GLY A 149 -14.05 -1.08 16.12
C GLY A 149 -12.98 -0.09 15.63
N SER A 150 -12.51 -0.23 14.40
CA SER A 150 -11.49 0.68 13.83
C SER A 150 -11.96 2.14 13.74
N SER A 151 -13.27 2.38 13.55
CA SER A 151 -13.86 3.73 13.53
C SER A 151 -13.87 4.36 14.93
N VAL A 152 -14.34 3.63 15.95
CA VAL A 152 -14.31 4.09 17.36
C VAL A 152 -12.87 4.31 17.85
N ALA A 153 -11.93 3.49 17.39
CA ALA A 153 -10.50 3.63 17.68
C ALA A 153 -9.79 4.75 16.88
N GLY A 154 -10.49 5.48 15.99
CA GLY A 154 -9.89 6.55 15.17
C GLY A 154 -8.76 6.09 14.25
N THR A 155 -8.77 4.82 13.82
CA THR A 155 -7.61 4.19 13.18
C THR A 155 -7.43 4.66 11.72
N VAL A 156 -6.24 5.19 11.40
CA VAL A 156 -5.89 5.63 10.03
C VAL A 156 -5.49 4.43 9.18
N GLY A 157 -6.30 4.10 8.16
CA GLY A 157 -6.00 3.05 7.17
C GLY A 157 -6.02 1.61 7.68
N GLY A 158 -6.40 1.39 8.94
CA GLY A 158 -6.45 0.09 9.61
C GLY A 158 -7.85 -0.48 9.69
N ASN A 159 -8.60 -0.55 8.59
CA ASN A 159 -9.87 -1.28 8.49
C ASN A 159 -9.61 -2.79 8.27
N ASN A 160 -8.75 -3.27 9.18
CA ASN A 160 -7.91 -4.46 9.24
C ASN A 160 -8.25 -5.59 10.22
N ALA A 161 -8.00 -6.85 9.88
CA ALA A 161 -7.77 -7.89 10.88
C ALA A 161 -6.31 -7.90 11.36
N HIS A 162 -5.34 -8.11 10.47
CA HIS A 162 -3.89 -8.20 10.73
C HIS A 162 -2.97 -8.03 9.51
N ALA A 163 -3.35 -7.27 8.48
CA ALA A 163 -2.53 -7.11 7.25
C ALA A 163 -1.06 -6.75 7.53
N ALA A 164 -0.77 -6.02 8.60
CA ALA A 164 0.59 -5.71 9.07
C ALA A 164 1.47 -6.95 9.34
N ASN A 165 0.90 -8.05 9.85
CA ASN A 165 1.65 -9.29 10.10
C ASN A 165 2.13 -9.90 8.77
N VAL A 166 1.24 -9.98 7.79
CA VAL A 166 1.54 -10.54 6.46
C VAL A 166 2.53 -9.64 5.73
N VAL A 167 2.31 -8.33 5.74
CA VAL A 167 3.21 -7.34 5.12
C VAL A 167 4.60 -7.39 5.76
N ALA A 168 4.71 -7.46 7.10
CA ALA A 168 5.99 -7.55 7.79
C ALA A 168 6.76 -8.84 7.45
N ALA A 169 6.10 -10.00 7.50
CA ALA A 169 6.73 -11.28 7.18
C ALA A 169 7.22 -11.32 5.71
N PHE A 170 6.38 -10.85 4.79
CA PHE A 170 6.69 -10.76 3.37
C PHE A 170 7.83 -9.78 3.09
N PHE A 171 7.82 -8.59 3.71
CA PHE A 171 8.85 -7.56 3.56
C PHE A 171 10.21 -8.08 4.05
N LEU A 172 10.25 -8.76 5.20
CA LEU A 172 11.46 -9.34 5.76
C LEU A 172 12.06 -10.43 4.85
N ALA A 173 11.21 -11.35 4.38
CA ALA A 173 11.62 -12.42 3.47
C ALA A 173 12.10 -11.91 2.11
N THR A 174 11.51 -10.84 1.59
CA THR A 174 11.82 -10.29 0.25
C THR A 174 12.72 -9.04 0.27
N GLY A 175 13.35 -8.71 1.40
CA GLY A 175 14.36 -7.65 1.49
C GLY A 175 13.87 -6.22 1.27
N GLN A 176 12.60 -5.96 1.61
CA GLN A 176 11.98 -4.65 1.53
C GLN A 176 12.33 -3.79 2.77
N ASP A 177 11.93 -2.51 2.76
CA ASP A 177 12.19 -1.61 3.89
C ASP A 177 11.18 -1.84 5.03
N MET A 178 11.61 -2.52 6.10
CA MET A 178 10.73 -2.89 7.22
C MET A 178 10.05 -1.70 7.92
N ALA A 179 10.59 -0.48 7.83
CA ALA A 179 9.93 0.69 8.39
C ALA A 179 8.78 1.22 7.50
N GLN A 180 8.67 0.75 6.25
CA GLN A 180 7.56 1.05 5.35
C GLN A 180 6.37 0.10 5.53
N VAL A 181 6.47 -0.92 6.41
CA VAL A 181 5.32 -1.72 6.87
C VAL A 181 4.21 -0.81 7.42
N VAL A 182 4.57 0.27 8.11
CA VAL A 182 3.65 1.28 8.70
C VAL A 182 2.60 1.79 7.69
N GLU A 183 2.98 1.92 6.42
CA GLU A 183 2.11 2.43 5.36
C GLU A 183 1.68 1.33 4.38
N SER A 184 2.55 0.35 4.13
CA SER A 184 2.24 -0.80 3.27
C SER A 184 1.23 -1.76 3.88
N SER A 185 0.96 -1.66 5.20
CA SER A 185 -0.13 -2.36 5.89
C SER A 185 -1.43 -1.57 6.00
N HIS A 186 -1.51 -0.35 5.43
CA HIS A 186 -2.81 0.29 5.21
C HIS A 186 -3.64 -0.64 4.31
N CYS A 187 -4.75 -1.14 4.82
CA CYS A 187 -5.62 -2.07 4.12
C CYS A 187 -7.07 -1.86 4.55
N LEU A 188 -7.96 -1.70 3.56
CA LEU A 188 -9.40 -1.82 3.69
C LEU A 188 -9.79 -3.25 3.34
N THR A 189 -10.16 -4.04 4.34
CA THR A 189 -10.78 -5.35 4.11
C THR A 189 -12.27 -5.16 3.89
N GLN A 190 -12.88 -5.95 3.02
CA GLN A 190 -14.32 -6.04 2.84
C GLN A 190 -14.74 -7.51 2.85
N ILE A 191 -15.75 -7.86 3.64
CA ILE A 191 -16.37 -9.19 3.64
C ILE A 191 -17.89 -8.99 3.59
N GLN A 192 -18.54 -9.59 2.61
CA GLN A 192 -19.97 -9.46 2.34
C GLN A 192 -20.58 -10.81 1.95
N ARG A 193 -21.71 -11.16 2.55
CA ARG A 193 -22.49 -12.34 2.19
C ARG A 193 -23.28 -12.07 0.91
N LEU A 194 -23.08 -12.92 -0.09
CA LEU A 194 -23.78 -12.90 -1.37
C LEU A 194 -24.81 -14.03 -1.40
N THR A 195 -26.09 -13.67 -1.32
CA THR A 195 -27.18 -14.66 -1.40
C THR A 195 -27.40 -15.10 -2.84
N SER A 196 -26.94 -16.31 -3.15
CA SER A 196 -27.00 -16.92 -4.48
C SER A 196 -28.35 -17.64 -4.68
N THR A 197 -29.08 -17.30 -5.76
CA THR A 197 -30.40 -17.88 -6.01
C THR A 197 -30.33 -19.34 -6.48
N VAL A 198 -30.85 -20.23 -5.64
CA VAL A 198 -31.43 -21.55 -5.96
C VAL A 198 -30.61 -22.45 -6.90
N ASP A 199 -29.83 -23.37 -6.30
CA ASP A 199 -29.51 -24.64 -6.96
C ASP A 199 -30.66 -25.65 -6.74
N ARG A 200 -30.52 -26.91 -7.20
CA ARG A 200 -31.55 -27.95 -7.01
C ARG A 200 -31.72 -28.43 -5.55
N LYS A 201 -31.02 -27.86 -4.58
CA LYS A 201 -31.07 -28.18 -3.15
C LYS A 201 -31.49 -26.99 -2.29
N GLY A 202 -31.24 -25.76 -2.73
CA GLY A 202 -31.77 -24.54 -2.10
C GLY A 202 -31.01 -23.26 -2.47
N THR A 203 -31.35 -22.18 -1.78
CA THR A 203 -30.52 -20.95 -1.74
C THR A 203 -29.25 -21.26 -0.96
N THR A 204 -28.09 -20.89 -1.50
CA THR A 204 -26.78 -21.04 -0.82
C THR A 204 -26.06 -19.70 -0.77
N ASP A 205 -25.51 -19.35 0.39
CA ASP A 205 -24.84 -18.06 0.62
C ASP A 205 -23.34 -18.18 0.28
N SER A 206 -22.90 -17.48 -0.76
CA SER A 206 -21.46 -17.30 -1.01
C SER A 206 -20.91 -16.11 -0.22
N LEU A 207 -19.59 -16.03 -0.07
CA LEU A 207 -18.92 -14.97 0.68
C LEU A 207 -17.94 -14.25 -0.24
N TYR A 208 -18.24 -12.98 -0.56
CA TYR A 208 -17.30 -12.08 -1.20
C TYR A 208 -16.31 -11.56 -0.17
N CYS A 209 -15.02 -11.65 -0.49
CA CYS A 209 -13.93 -11.15 0.33
C CYS A 209 -12.99 -10.33 -0.55
N SER A 210 -12.63 -9.12 -0.13
CA SER A 210 -11.60 -8.32 -0.80
C SER A 210 -10.73 -7.53 0.17
N VAL A 211 -9.55 -7.13 -0.31
CA VAL A 211 -8.62 -6.24 0.36
C VAL A 211 -8.15 -5.17 -0.62
N THR A 212 -8.18 -3.91 -0.19
CA THR A 212 -7.63 -2.77 -0.92
C THR A 212 -6.46 -2.18 -0.15
N LEU A 213 -5.26 -2.24 -0.73
CA LEU A 213 -4.03 -1.69 -0.16
C LEU A 213 -3.56 -0.52 -1.04
N PRO A 214 -3.82 0.75 -0.66
CA PRO A 214 -3.57 1.90 -1.52
C PRO A 214 -2.10 2.33 -1.62
N CYS A 215 -1.24 1.84 -0.71
CA CYS A 215 0.14 2.29 -0.60
C CYS A 215 1.16 1.19 -0.29
N ILE A 216 1.18 0.13 -1.10
CA ILE A 216 2.23 -0.91 -1.03
C ILE A 216 3.56 -0.35 -1.56
N GLU A 217 4.58 -0.28 -0.72
CA GLU A 217 5.92 0.20 -1.05
C GLU A 217 6.91 -0.94 -1.32
N VAL A 218 6.79 -1.60 -2.48
CA VAL A 218 7.72 -2.69 -2.86
C VAL A 218 8.52 -2.41 -4.13
N GLY A 219 9.66 -3.07 -4.21
CA GLY A 219 10.51 -3.21 -5.40
C GLY A 219 11.17 -4.58 -5.45
N THR A 220 11.68 -4.97 -6.61
CA THR A 220 12.55 -6.15 -6.77
C THR A 220 14.02 -5.74 -6.99
N VAL A 221 14.30 -4.45 -7.22
CA VAL A 221 15.65 -3.92 -7.45
C VAL A 221 16.03 -2.85 -6.43
N GLY A 222 17.14 -3.08 -5.72
CA GLY A 222 17.80 -2.12 -4.83
C GLY A 222 17.43 -2.29 -3.35
N GLY A 223 18.30 -1.79 -2.46
CA GLY A 223 18.17 -2.05 -1.02
C GLY A 223 18.43 -3.51 -0.69
N GLY A 224 17.63 -4.09 0.22
CA GLY A 224 17.80 -5.49 0.66
C GLY A 224 17.54 -6.54 -0.41
N THR A 225 16.87 -6.20 -1.53
CA THR A 225 16.54 -7.16 -2.59
C THR A 225 17.76 -7.69 -3.35
N GLY A 226 18.92 -7.03 -3.23
CA GLY A 226 20.20 -7.49 -3.79
C GLY A 226 20.92 -8.53 -2.94
N LEU A 227 20.47 -8.80 -1.71
CA LEU A 227 21.03 -9.85 -0.86
C LEU A 227 20.54 -11.22 -1.36
N ALA A 228 21.45 -12.19 -1.48
CA ALA A 228 21.15 -13.47 -2.13
C ALA A 228 19.95 -14.25 -1.54
N PRO A 229 19.75 -14.35 -0.21
CA PRO A 229 18.57 -15.03 0.35
C PRO A 229 17.26 -14.32 -0.01
N GLN A 230 17.21 -13.00 0.16
CA GLN A 230 16.04 -12.16 -0.15
C GLN A 230 15.73 -12.17 -1.65
N ASN A 231 16.76 -12.19 -2.50
CA ASN A 231 16.58 -12.31 -3.94
C ASN A 231 16.01 -13.69 -4.31
N ALA A 232 16.48 -14.78 -3.70
CA ALA A 232 15.92 -16.11 -3.94
C ALA A 232 14.42 -16.20 -3.59
N CYS A 233 13.98 -15.58 -2.48
CA CYS A 233 12.55 -15.45 -2.16
C CYS A 233 11.77 -14.67 -3.22
N ILE A 234 12.32 -13.57 -3.76
CA ILE A 234 11.71 -12.82 -4.87
C ILE A 234 11.63 -13.69 -6.14
N GLN A 235 12.73 -14.34 -6.55
CA GLN A 235 12.74 -15.15 -7.78
C GLN A 235 11.78 -16.34 -7.68
N MET A 236 11.64 -16.96 -6.51
CA MET A 236 10.64 -18.01 -6.27
C MET A 236 9.22 -17.49 -6.54
N ILE A 237 8.86 -16.32 -6.01
CA ILE A 237 7.53 -15.71 -6.23
C ILE A 237 7.33 -15.38 -7.72
N LEU A 238 8.30 -14.72 -8.35
CA LEU A 238 8.22 -14.33 -9.76
C LEU A 238 8.12 -15.55 -10.70
N GLN A 239 8.89 -16.61 -10.43
CA GLN A 239 8.87 -17.81 -11.24
C GLN A 239 7.55 -18.56 -11.10
N GLN A 240 7.00 -18.71 -9.88
CA GLN A 240 5.70 -19.38 -9.72
C GLN A 240 4.55 -18.59 -10.34
N TYR A 241 4.57 -17.25 -10.26
CA TYR A 241 3.60 -16.40 -10.95
C TYR A 241 3.63 -16.58 -12.48
N ARG A 242 4.84 -16.59 -13.08
CA ARG A 242 5.03 -16.81 -14.53
C ARG A 242 4.65 -18.25 -14.94
N ASN A 243 4.99 -19.25 -14.13
CA ASN A 243 4.62 -20.65 -14.34
C ASN A 243 3.09 -20.87 -14.37
N ALA A 244 2.31 -20.07 -13.63
CA ALA A 244 0.85 -20.13 -13.61
C ALA A 244 0.17 -19.60 -14.90
N GLY A 245 0.93 -19.31 -15.95
CA GLY A 245 0.42 -18.84 -17.24
C GLY A 245 0.06 -17.35 -17.30
N ALA A 246 0.30 -16.60 -16.21
CA ALA A 246 -0.02 -15.17 -16.08
C ALA A 246 0.99 -14.25 -16.82
N ASN A 247 1.28 -14.57 -18.07
CA ASN A 247 2.30 -13.91 -18.88
C ASN A 247 1.82 -12.57 -19.45
N GLY A 248 2.55 -11.48 -19.17
CA GLY A 248 2.73 -10.39 -20.14
C GLY A 248 2.18 -8.99 -19.83
N GLN A 249 1.72 -8.67 -18.61
CA GLN A 249 1.20 -7.31 -18.31
C GLN A 249 1.78 -6.60 -17.07
N LEU A 250 2.32 -7.32 -16.09
CA LEU A 250 2.83 -6.72 -14.85
C LEU A 250 4.37 -6.75 -14.82
N SER A 251 4.99 -5.66 -14.37
CA SER A 251 6.42 -5.65 -14.04
C SER A 251 6.70 -6.42 -12.73
N ASP A 252 7.94 -6.81 -12.49
CA ASP A 252 8.29 -7.70 -11.37
C ASP A 252 7.88 -7.14 -9.99
N SER A 253 7.99 -5.83 -9.79
CA SER A 253 7.51 -5.17 -8.57
C SER A 253 5.99 -4.99 -8.50
N GLN A 254 5.28 -5.03 -9.63
CA GLN A 254 3.82 -5.11 -9.66
C GLN A 254 3.36 -6.53 -9.32
N ILE A 255 3.98 -7.56 -9.89
CA ILE A 255 3.76 -8.98 -9.54
C ILE A 255 3.95 -9.18 -8.03
N LEU A 256 5.06 -8.67 -7.48
CA LEU A 256 5.37 -8.78 -6.05
C LEU A 256 4.29 -8.09 -5.17
N ALA A 257 3.76 -6.93 -5.60
CA ALA A 257 2.68 -6.23 -4.90
C ALA A 257 1.34 -6.98 -5.00
N SER A 258 1.02 -7.59 -6.15
CA SER A 258 -0.18 -8.39 -6.36
C SER A 258 -0.18 -9.68 -5.53
N VAL A 259 0.95 -10.40 -5.48
CA VAL A 259 1.10 -11.60 -4.64
C VAL A 259 1.02 -11.24 -3.15
N LEU A 260 1.60 -10.11 -2.73
CA LEU A 260 1.44 -9.61 -1.36
C LEU A 260 -0.04 -9.33 -1.05
N ALA A 261 -0.77 -8.61 -1.90
CA ALA A 261 -2.19 -8.32 -1.67
C ALA A 261 -3.05 -9.60 -1.60
N ALA A 262 -2.81 -10.59 -2.47
CA ALA A 262 -3.48 -11.89 -2.41
C ALA A 262 -3.14 -12.67 -1.13
N THR A 263 -1.90 -12.55 -0.62
CA THR A 263 -1.47 -13.17 0.65
C THR A 263 -2.13 -12.47 1.85
N VAL A 264 -2.28 -11.14 1.80
CA VAL A 264 -3.04 -10.35 2.79
C VAL A 264 -4.51 -10.79 2.79
N LEU A 265 -5.14 -10.95 1.62
CA LEU A 265 -6.52 -11.45 1.51
C LEU A 265 -6.69 -12.81 2.20
N ALA A 266 -5.80 -13.76 1.91
CA ALA A 266 -5.82 -15.09 2.53
C ALA A 266 -5.66 -15.01 4.07
N GLY A 267 -4.76 -14.15 4.55
CA GLY A 267 -4.57 -13.89 5.98
C GLY A 267 -5.80 -13.27 6.65
N GLU A 268 -6.41 -12.26 6.03
CA GLU A 268 -7.61 -11.58 6.53
C GLU A 268 -8.81 -12.54 6.63
N VAL A 269 -9.07 -13.31 5.56
CA VAL A 269 -10.12 -14.34 5.52
C VAL A 269 -9.92 -15.37 6.64
N ASN A 270 -8.71 -15.90 6.81
CA ASN A 270 -8.40 -16.89 7.83
C ASN A 270 -8.55 -16.34 9.26
N LEU A 271 -8.10 -15.10 9.52
CA LEU A 271 -8.21 -14.52 10.86
C LEU A 271 -9.65 -14.13 11.21
N ILE A 272 -10.42 -13.56 10.27
CA ILE A 272 -11.85 -13.29 10.51
C ILE A 272 -12.63 -14.59 10.72
N ALA A 273 -12.27 -15.68 10.02
CA ALA A 273 -12.85 -17.00 10.26
C ALA A 273 -12.61 -17.49 11.69
N ALA A 274 -11.35 -17.56 12.14
CA ALA A 274 -10.99 -18.02 13.49
C ALA A 274 -11.52 -17.13 14.63
N LEU A 275 -11.76 -15.83 14.35
CA LEU A 275 -12.47 -14.94 15.26
C LEU A 275 -13.98 -15.24 15.30
N SER A 276 -14.58 -15.61 14.17
CA SER A 276 -16.02 -15.90 14.05
C SER A 276 -16.45 -17.28 14.59
N SER A 277 -15.51 -18.23 14.71
CA SER A 277 -15.69 -19.50 15.42
C SER A 277 -15.28 -19.45 16.91
N ASN A 278 -14.67 -18.34 17.36
CA ASN A 278 -13.98 -18.17 18.66
C ASN A 278 -12.74 -19.07 18.87
N GLU A 279 -12.25 -19.75 17.83
CA GLU A 279 -11.10 -20.68 17.90
C GLU A 279 -9.73 -19.97 18.02
N LEU A 280 -9.68 -18.63 17.93
CA LEU A 280 -8.45 -17.85 18.06
C LEU A 280 -7.62 -18.22 19.31
N VAL A 281 -8.29 -18.44 20.44
CA VAL A 281 -7.62 -18.73 21.73
C VAL A 281 -7.02 -20.14 21.72
N SER A 282 -7.74 -21.15 21.23
CA SER A 282 -7.23 -22.52 21.11
C SER A 282 -6.08 -22.62 20.10
N ALA A 283 -6.21 -21.97 18.94
CA ALA A 283 -5.16 -21.93 17.92
C ALA A 283 -3.86 -21.28 18.44
N HIS A 284 -3.94 -20.13 19.12
CA HIS A 284 -2.76 -19.51 19.74
C HIS A 284 -2.14 -20.37 20.85
N MET A 285 -2.96 -21.04 21.66
CA MET A 285 -2.48 -21.91 22.74
C MET A 285 -1.78 -23.18 22.24
N GLN A 286 -2.17 -23.69 21.06
CA GLN A 286 -1.56 -24.87 20.44
C GLN A 286 -0.32 -24.55 19.60
N LEU A 287 -0.31 -23.44 18.85
CA LEU A 287 0.72 -23.16 17.84
C LEU A 287 1.70 -22.04 18.22
N ASN A 288 1.31 -21.11 19.11
CA ASN A 288 2.17 -19.99 19.52
C ASN A 288 2.77 -20.17 20.93
N ARG A 289 2.62 -21.38 21.50
CA ARG A 289 3.46 -21.88 22.58
C ARG A 289 4.31 -23.01 21.99
N GLY A 290 5.60 -22.76 21.81
CA GLY A 290 6.53 -23.85 21.53
C GLY A 290 6.46 -24.87 22.67
N THR A 291 6.32 -26.15 22.33
CA THR A 291 6.38 -27.24 23.32
C THR A 291 7.73 -27.23 24.00
N THR A 292 7.78 -26.80 25.27
CA THR A 292 8.98 -26.92 26.10
C THR A 292 9.16 -28.37 26.52
N SER A 293 9.78 -29.13 25.63
CA SER A 293 10.38 -30.46 25.85
C SER A 293 11.87 -30.31 26.10
#